data_AF-A0A2K5N4F4-F1
#
_entry.id   AF-A0A2K5N4F4-F1
#
_cell.length_a   1.000
_cell.length_b   1.000
_cell.length_c   1.000
_cell.angle_alpha   90.00
_cell.angle_beta   90.00
_cell.angle_gamma   90.00
#
_symmetry.space_group_name_H-M   'P 1'
#
loop_
_entity.id
_entity.type
_entity.pdbx_description
1 polymer ?
#
loop_
_entity_poly.entity_id
_entity_poly.type
_entity_poly.pdbx_seq_one_letter_code
_entity_poly.pdbx_strand_id
1 'polypeptide(L)'
;METLEDQPIHNLLKEEEIPQNKITVVGVDAVGTAFAISILMKDLAGVLALVDVMEDKLKDEMMDLQHGSLFLRTSKVVSDSAPRFRD
;
A
#
# COMPACT_ATOMS: atom_id res chain seq x y z
N MET A 1 -8.05 31.65 -7.76
CA MET A 1 -6.71 31.03 -7.87
C MET A 1 -6.96 29.58 -8.19
N GLU A 2 -6.73 29.16 -9.43
CA GLU A 2 -6.66 27.73 -9.79
C GLU A 2 -5.32 27.18 -9.30
N THR A 3 -5.34 25.96 -8.76
CA THR A 3 -4.11 25.27 -8.37
C THR A 3 -3.49 24.59 -9.58
N LEU A 4 -2.19 24.28 -9.54
CA LEU A 4 -1.49 23.63 -10.67
C LEU A 4 -2.07 22.25 -11.01
N GLU A 5 -2.73 21.61 -10.04
CA GLU A 5 -3.42 20.33 -10.17
C GLU A 5 -4.67 20.44 -11.08
N ASP A 6 -5.31 21.61 -11.12
CA ASP A 6 -6.59 21.82 -11.80
C ASP A 6 -6.43 22.12 -13.30
N GLN A 7 -5.21 22.42 -13.77
CA GLN A 7 -4.97 22.88 -15.14
C GLN A 7 -4.86 21.76 -16.19
N PRO A 8 -4.23 20.59 -15.93
CA PRO A 8 -4.10 19.53 -16.93
C PRO A 8 -5.10 18.38 -16.80
N ILE A 9 -5.68 18.15 -15.60
CA ILE A 9 -6.50 16.97 -15.31
C ILE A 9 -7.97 17.38 -15.18
N HIS A 10 -8.73 17.26 -16.27
CA HIS A 10 -10.18 17.39 -16.21
C HIS A 10 -10.79 16.03 -15.82
N ASN A 11 -11.28 15.91 -14.58
CA ASN A 11 -11.93 14.69 -14.11
C ASN A 11 -13.29 14.53 -14.80
N LEU A 12 -13.36 13.68 -15.84
CA LEU A 12 -14.58 13.45 -16.62
C LEU A 12 -15.63 12.62 -15.85
N LEU A 13 -15.17 11.76 -14.95
CA LEU A 13 -16.00 10.95 -14.03
C LEU A 13 -15.29 10.87 -12.67
N LYS A 14 -16.04 11.04 -11.57
CA LYS A 14 -15.54 10.80 -10.22
C LYS A 14 -15.68 9.30 -9.94
N GLU A 15 -14.83 8.49 -10.54
CA GLU A 15 -14.82 7.05 -10.26
C GLU A 15 -14.18 6.81 -8.89
N GLU A 16 -14.93 6.21 -7.97
CA GLU A 16 -14.29 5.51 -6.84
C GLU A 16 -13.51 4.35 -7.46
N GLU A 17 -12.19 4.49 -7.51
CA GLU A 17 -11.29 3.47 -8.02
C GLU A 17 -11.39 2.23 -7.11
N ILE A 18 -12.25 1.27 -7.49
CA ILE A 18 -12.36 0.00 -6.79
C ILE A 18 -11.07 -0.77 -7.08
N PRO A 19 -10.21 -1.02 -6.08
CA PRO A 19 -8.94 -1.65 -6.33
C PRO A 19 -9.16 -3.08 -6.81
N GLN A 20 -8.81 -3.35 -8.07
CA GLN A 20 -8.76 -4.71 -8.58
C GLN A 20 -7.54 -5.41 -7.98
N ASN A 21 -7.74 -6.61 -7.41
CA ASN A 21 -6.70 -7.44 -6.80
C ASN A 21 -6.02 -6.79 -5.59
N LYS A 22 -6.79 -6.60 -4.50
CA LYS A 22 -6.24 -6.24 -3.19
C LYS A 22 -5.70 -7.48 -2.47
N ILE A 23 -4.44 -7.46 -2.07
CA ILE A 23 -3.81 -8.49 -1.23
C ILE A 23 -3.47 -7.89 0.13
N THR A 24 -3.71 -8.65 1.20
CA THR A 24 -3.38 -8.23 2.57
C THR A 24 -2.36 -9.19 3.17
N VAL A 25 -1.31 -8.63 3.77
CA VAL A 25 -0.28 -9.35 4.52
C VAL A 25 -0.40 -8.96 5.99
N VAL A 26 -0.58 -9.97 6.86
CA VAL A 26 -0.67 -9.79 8.31
C VAL A 26 0.66 -10.22 8.94
N GLY A 27 1.30 -9.29 9.63
CA GLY A 27 2.67 -9.40 10.14
C GLY A 27 3.69 -8.82 9.16
N VAL A 28 4.44 -7.81 9.58
CA VAL A 28 5.58 -7.23 8.86
C VAL A 28 6.90 -7.69 9.47
N ASP A 29 7.03 -8.99 9.72
CA ASP A 29 8.31 -9.61 10.07
C ASP A 29 9.14 -9.92 8.82
N ALA A 30 10.30 -10.57 9.00
CA ALA A 30 11.16 -10.93 7.88
C ALA A 30 10.45 -11.79 6.83
N VAL A 31 9.47 -12.63 7.25
CA VAL A 31 8.69 -13.47 6.34
C VAL A 31 7.62 -12.64 5.63
N GLY A 32 6.88 -11.82 6.39
CA GLY A 32 5.85 -10.92 5.87
C GLY A 32 6.41 -9.93 4.85
N THR A 33 7.54 -9.28 5.16
CA THR A 33 8.21 -8.35 4.24
C THR A 33 8.72 -9.07 2.99
N ALA A 34 9.37 -10.22 3.12
CA ALA A 34 9.83 -10.98 1.95
C ALA A 34 8.66 -11.42 1.04
N PHE A 35 7.54 -11.79 1.64
CA PHE A 35 6.32 -12.15 0.91
C PHE A 35 5.69 -10.93 0.21
N ALA A 36 5.59 -9.79 0.91
CA ALA A 36 5.13 -8.52 0.36
C ALA A 36 5.95 -8.10 -0.87
N ILE A 37 7.28 -8.12 -0.77
CA ILE A 37 8.18 -7.81 -1.88
C ILE A 37 7.98 -8.78 -3.05
N SER A 38 7.81 -10.08 -2.76
CA SER A 38 7.57 -11.09 -3.80
C SER A 38 6.27 -10.86 -4.56
N ILE A 39 5.21 -10.40 -3.89
CA ILE A 39 3.93 -10.02 -4.51
C ILE A 39 4.13 -8.83 -5.44
N LEU A 40 4.84 -7.79 -4.96
CA LEU A 40 5.10 -6.56 -5.70
C LEU A 40 5.96 -6.81 -6.94
N MET A 41 7.01 -7.63 -6.81
CA MET A 41 7.89 -8.00 -7.92
C MET A 41 7.20 -8.86 -8.99
N LYS A 42 6.19 -9.63 -8.60
CA LYS A 42 5.41 -10.49 -9.51
C LYS A 42 4.17 -9.80 -10.09
N ASP A 43 3.94 -8.52 -9.75
CA ASP A 43 2.80 -7.74 -10.24
C ASP A 43 1.44 -8.41 -9.93
N LEU A 44 1.32 -9.03 -8.75
CA LEU A 44 0.12 -9.79 -8.37
C LEU A 44 -0.95 -8.95 -7.66
N ALA A 45 -0.58 -7.78 -7.15
CA ALA A 45 -1.48 -6.90 -6.39
C ALA A 45 -1.52 -5.50 -6.99
N GLY A 46 -2.75 -5.03 -7.30
CA GLY A 46 -3.00 -3.62 -7.58
C GLY A 46 -2.97 -2.79 -6.29
N VAL A 47 -3.39 -3.38 -5.18
CA VAL A 47 -3.27 -2.80 -3.83
C VAL A 47 -2.70 -3.81 -2.85
N LEU A 48 -1.62 -3.43 -2.18
CA LEU A 48 -1.03 -4.18 -1.08
C LEU A 48 -1.41 -3.52 0.26
N ALA A 49 -2.01 -4.29 1.17
CA ALA A 49 -2.31 -3.83 2.53
C ALA A 49 -1.44 -4.58 3.55
N LEU A 50 -0.76 -3.85 4.42
CA LEU A 50 0.03 -4.39 5.52
C LEU A 50 -0.72 -4.21 6.84
N VAL A 51 -0.72 -5.23 7.69
CA VAL A 51 -1.37 -5.19 9.00
C VAL A 51 -0.43 -5.74 10.05
N ASP A 52 -0.16 -5.00 11.12
CA ASP A 52 0.67 -5.44 12.24
C ASP A 52 0.23 -4.78 13.56
N VAL A 53 0.65 -5.37 14.68
CA VAL A 53 0.45 -4.82 16.04
C VAL A 53 1.52 -3.80 16.43
N MET A 54 2.63 -3.74 15.69
CA MET A 54 3.74 -2.80 15.88
C MET A 54 3.65 -1.65 14.88
N GLU A 55 2.98 -0.57 15.28
CA GLU A 55 2.69 0.58 14.39
C GLU A 55 3.94 1.25 13.80
N ASP A 56 4.99 1.45 14.60
CA ASP A 56 6.23 2.08 14.13
C ASP A 56 6.88 1.25 13.02
N LYS A 57 7.03 -0.05 13.26
CA LYS A 57 7.61 -0.99 12.28
C LYS A 57 6.75 -1.08 11.02
N LEU A 58 5.42 -1.13 11.19
CA LEU A 58 4.47 -1.17 10.08
C LEU A 58 4.59 0.06 9.19
N LYS A 59 4.73 1.23 9.81
CA LYS A 59 4.91 2.50 9.09
C LYS A 59 6.24 2.55 8.36
N ASP A 60 7.32 2.11 9.00
CA ASP A 60 8.66 2.08 8.40
C ASP A 60 8.67 1.17 7.15
N GLU A 61 8.13 -0.04 7.26
CA GLU A 61 8.04 -1.00 6.15
C GLU A 61 7.11 -0.49 5.03
N MET A 62 5.97 0.12 5.37
CA MET A 62 5.09 0.74 4.38
C MET A 62 5.81 1.85 3.59
N MET A 63 6.54 2.73 4.28
CA MET A 63 7.27 3.83 3.66
C MET A 63 8.38 3.31 2.74
N ASP A 64 9.10 2.25 3.15
CA ASP A 64 10.14 1.64 2.31
C ASP A 64 9.55 1.11 1.00
N LEU A 65 8.43 0.37 1.06
CA LEU A 65 7.75 -0.13 -0.13
C LEU A 65 7.19 1.01 -1.01
N GLN A 66 6.71 2.10 -0.42
CA GLN A 66 6.24 3.28 -1.17
C GLN A 66 7.38 4.03 -1.85
N HIS A 67 8.56 4.15 -1.24
CA HIS A 67 9.73 4.73 -1.89
C HIS A 67 10.19 3.89 -3.09
N GLY A 68 9.99 2.57 -3.03
CA GLY A 68 10.20 1.65 -4.14
C GLY A 68 9.13 1.72 -5.25
N SER A 69 8.04 2.46 -5.07
CA SER A 69 6.87 2.45 -5.98
C SER A 69 7.21 2.76 -7.44
N LEU A 70 8.24 3.57 -7.70
CA LEU A 70 8.69 3.86 -9.07
C LEU A 70 9.14 2.60 -9.84
N PHE A 71 9.61 1.58 -9.13
CA PHE A 71 10.06 0.31 -9.71
C PHE A 71 8.97 -0.78 -9.69
N LEU A 72 7.83 -0.48 -9.08
CA LEU A 72 6.73 -1.41 -8.88
C LEU A 72 5.55 -0.99 -9.76
N ARG A 73 4.74 -1.97 -10.14
CA ARG A 73 3.49 -1.73 -10.90
C ARG A 73 2.26 -1.62 -10.01
N THR A 74 2.42 -1.88 -8.71
CA THR A 74 1.36 -1.77 -7.72
C THR A 74 0.95 -0.31 -7.53
N SER A 75 -0.34 -0.02 -7.71
CA SER A 75 -0.89 1.32 -7.64
C SER A 75 -0.88 1.91 -6.22
N LYS A 76 -0.99 1.07 -5.18
CA LYS A 76 -1.08 1.56 -3.80
C LYS A 76 -0.61 0.56 -2.76
N VAL A 77 0.23 1.02 -1.83
CA VAL A 77 0.56 0.32 -0.59
C VAL A 77 -0.10 1.06 0.57
N VAL A 78 -0.90 0.36 1.37
CA VAL A 78 -1.58 0.89 2.56
C VAL A 78 -1.21 0.07 3.79
N SER A 79 -1.32 0.67 4.97
CA SER A 79 -1.16 -0.05 6.23
C SER A 79 -2.25 0.31 7.23
N ASP A 80 -2.55 -0.63 8.13
CA ASP A 80 -3.48 -0.43 9.25
C ASP A 80 -3.04 -1.22 10.48
N SER A 81 -3.22 -0.66 11.67
CA SER A 81 -2.77 -1.30 12.90
C SER A 81 -3.79 -2.31 13.43
N ALA A 82 -3.31 -3.49 13.82
CA ALA A 82 -4.13 -4.51 14.45
C ALA A 82 -4.23 -4.27 15.97
N PRO A 83 -5.40 -4.49 16.59
CA PRO A 83 -5.51 -4.42 18.04
C PRO A 83 -4.61 -5.47 18.69
N ARG A 84 -3.87 -5.07 19.73
CA ARG A 84 -3.25 -6.05 20.62
C ARG A 84 -4.36 -6.75 21.39
N PHE A 85 -4.51 -8.06 21.17
CA PHE A 85 -5.28 -8.89 22.08
C PHE A 85 -4.61 -8.80 23.44
N ARG A 86 -5.33 -8.23 24.42
CA ARG A 86 -4.88 -8.23 25.81
C ARG A 86 -4.86 -9.68 26.29
N ASP A 87 -3.74 -10.09 26.85
CA ASP A 87 -3.64 -11.31 27.65
C ASP A 87 -4.53 -11.20 28.91
#